data_AF-A0A3B6VLM7-F1
#
_entry.id   AF-A0A3B6VLM7-F1
#
_cell.length_a   1.000
_cell.length_b   1.000
_cell.length_c   1.000
_cell.angle_alpha   90.00
_cell.angle_beta   90.00
_cell.angle_gamma   90.00
#
_symmetry.space_group_name_H-M   'P 1'
#
loop_
_entity.id
_entity.type
_entity.pdbx_description
1 polymer ?
#
loop_
_entity_poly.entity_id
_entity_poly.type
_entity_poly.pdbx_seq_one_letter_code
_entity_poly.pdbx_strand_id
1 'polypeptide(L)'
;MPLEKPDIYKEVQTLQDGETVYAQDHNQIIANIEQLKGGKANEAPVSNIKELKEILDKLTTNGSLNASSIYFDNTKAQLKYIKYNFPKFKLDIPEKYEIIFTDGEGERVCQAFIENLNDGTYRFNSNISDYYCNIGFGGRIIFVSAFNTPEKMYSILSQFFDVNINKVYNLDSDEVSVSTISEEDIFFNISINNRELCFFIIIKNKYLAANNYNIFLNIKNRVLNRLDRNLFFSNNLQPPFFRLELVRKDNKVKVIGSYQHISGISSLICYSPILEKYFNIIGSNDDLINTDGITSSSGKPKKFGFMRYNDQPYIYCLKIANQDGTRISQNEIITFDLTPDKNAEIEVTEKVIENIQDALEALSDNYGNDFDSPLEEKISNFNIVSYLFNPTIIDNKVKDCSQLLLVKNADNSYSLKGNIELYKNANSSSSMIIKTANTINTIGCDIKNIIPYTMTDNLYIASLAHENYIYLMIQKINENPVIEESFDNIKLIDSNIVLFNNKLVNEMSSTKVSDDFGIVYEGGKYKIKGQLTFSNEEASFNSITNNGISDFFENNEEYSINTNEGTLKAIYHRNNNIMCGLEFQGNAGTTYNIDWVLPKQI
;
A
#
# COMPACT_ATOMS: atom_id res chain seq x y z
N MET A 1 -53.42 22.23 21.59
CA MET A 1 -53.37 22.26 23.07
C MET A 1 -52.14 21.49 23.51
N PRO A 2 -51.24 22.10 24.29
CA PRO A 2 -50.07 21.43 24.86
C PRO A 2 -50.51 20.49 26.00
N LEU A 3 -49.81 19.38 26.20
CA LEU A 3 -50.06 18.44 27.29
C LEU A 3 -49.65 19.07 28.64
N GLU A 4 -50.59 19.09 29.60
CA GLU A 4 -50.36 19.60 30.95
C GLU A 4 -49.40 18.69 31.74
N LYS A 5 -48.53 19.33 32.54
CA LYS A 5 -47.56 18.65 33.41
C LYS A 5 -48.26 18.03 34.62
N PRO A 6 -47.76 16.89 35.15
CA PRO A 6 -48.37 16.22 36.30
C PRO A 6 -48.11 16.98 37.61
N ASP A 7 -49.11 17.00 38.49
CA ASP A 7 -49.12 17.78 39.74
C ASP A 7 -48.30 17.16 40.88
N ILE A 8 -47.84 15.91 40.77
CA ILE A 8 -47.11 15.24 41.86
C ILE A 8 -45.96 14.39 41.32
N TYR A 9 -44.74 14.71 41.78
CA TYR A 9 -43.50 13.99 41.49
C TYR A 9 -43.06 13.14 42.70
N LYS A 10 -42.40 11.99 42.47
CA LYS A 10 -41.83 11.13 43.53
C LYS A 10 -40.34 11.44 43.73
N GLU A 11 -39.93 11.72 44.97
CA GLU A 11 -38.55 11.97 45.39
C GLU A 11 -37.71 10.70 45.56
N VAL A 12 -36.40 10.80 45.27
CA VAL A 12 -35.36 9.84 45.63
C VAL A 12 -34.24 10.60 46.35
N GLN A 13 -33.83 10.15 47.54
CA GLN A 13 -32.85 10.85 48.38
C GLN A 13 -31.40 10.62 47.95
N THR A 14 -30.60 11.69 47.97
CA THR A 14 -29.17 11.73 47.66
C THR A 14 -28.30 11.85 48.92
N LEU A 15 -27.06 11.33 48.85
CA LEU A 15 -26.02 11.44 49.88
C LEU A 15 -25.03 12.57 49.53
N GLN A 16 -25.48 13.82 49.71
CA GLN A 16 -24.73 15.08 49.98
C GLN A 16 -25.57 16.28 49.50
N ASP A 17 -25.46 17.38 50.24
CA ASP A 17 -26.44 18.49 50.29
C ASP A 17 -26.72 19.19 48.95
N GLY A 18 -27.96 19.00 48.50
CA GLY A 18 -28.87 19.94 47.86
C GLY A 18 -28.32 21.09 47.01
N GLU A 19 -28.31 20.89 45.69
CA GLU A 19 -28.90 21.85 44.75
C GLU A 19 -29.33 21.13 43.46
N THR A 20 -30.63 21.19 43.13
CA THR A 20 -31.14 20.69 41.86
C THR A 20 -30.87 21.74 40.79
N VAL A 21 -29.96 21.44 39.86
CA VAL A 21 -29.61 22.37 38.78
C VAL A 21 -30.41 22.05 37.51
N TYR A 22 -31.22 23.00 37.06
CA TYR A 22 -31.93 22.92 35.78
C TYR A 22 -31.10 23.57 34.67
N ALA A 23 -30.98 22.89 33.53
CA ALA A 23 -30.24 23.36 32.37
C ALA A 23 -31.16 23.47 31.14
N GLN A 24 -30.98 24.52 30.34
CA GLN A 24 -31.75 24.75 29.11
C GLN A 24 -31.09 24.10 27.88
N ASP A 25 -29.78 23.82 27.92
CA ASP A 25 -29.04 23.12 26.87
C ASP A 25 -27.78 22.41 27.40
N HIS A 26 -27.10 21.69 26.51
CA HIS A 26 -25.92 20.87 26.80
C HIS A 26 -24.68 21.66 27.28
N ASN A 27 -24.52 22.92 26.86
CA ASN A 27 -23.37 23.73 27.29
C ASN A 27 -23.57 24.23 28.72
N GLN A 28 -24.82 24.51 29.10
CA GLN A 28 -25.16 24.85 30.49
C GLN A 28 -24.98 23.65 31.43
N ILE A 29 -25.22 22.42 30.97
CA ILE A 29 -24.98 21.18 31.74
C ILE A 29 -23.49 21.02 32.06
N ILE A 30 -22.62 21.27 31.08
CA ILE A 30 -21.16 21.13 31.24
C ILE A 30 -20.62 22.15 32.25
N ALA A 31 -21.02 23.42 32.13
CA ALA A 31 -20.61 24.48 33.05
C ALA A 31 -21.08 24.24 34.50
N ASN A 32 -22.28 23.67 34.67
CA ASN A 32 -22.84 23.38 36.00
C ASN A 32 -22.16 22.17 36.68
N ILE A 33 -21.69 21.19 35.89
CA ILE A 33 -20.90 20.05 36.40
C ILE A 33 -19.51 20.52 36.88
N GLU A 34 -18.94 21.55 36.26
CA GLU A 34 -17.66 22.13 36.66
C GLU A 34 -17.75 22.93 37.97
N GLN A 35 -18.88 23.60 38.22
CA GLN A 35 -19.13 24.30 39.50
C GLN A 35 -19.40 23.35 40.68
N LEU A 36 -20.02 22.19 40.45
CA LEU A 36 -20.34 21.22 41.50
C LEU A 36 -19.13 20.42 42.01
N LYS A 37 -17.99 20.42 41.30
CA LYS A 37 -16.78 19.65 41.64
C LYS A 37 -15.77 20.41 42.50
N GLY A 38 -16.24 21.18 43.49
CA GLY A 38 -15.35 21.87 44.43
C GLY A 38 -14.43 20.91 45.20
N GLY A 39 -13.14 20.89 44.88
CA GLY A 39 -12.10 20.15 45.59
C GLY A 39 -10.74 20.85 45.55
N LYS A 40 -10.08 20.95 46.71
CA LYS A 40 -8.86 21.75 46.98
C LYS A 40 -7.59 21.27 46.23
N ALA A 41 -6.62 22.19 46.12
CA ALA A 41 -5.24 21.91 45.74
C ALA A 41 -4.58 20.88 46.67
N ASN A 42 -3.96 19.85 46.10
CA ASN A 42 -3.07 18.83 46.71
C ASN A 42 -3.60 17.39 46.93
N GLU A 43 -4.51 16.89 46.09
CA GLU A 43 -4.55 15.46 45.78
C GLU A 43 -4.21 15.26 44.30
N ALA A 44 -3.27 14.35 44.04
CA ALA A 44 -2.41 14.27 42.86
C ALA A 44 -3.17 14.08 41.52
N PRO A 45 -2.51 14.40 40.39
CA PRO A 45 -3.15 14.97 39.21
C PRO A 45 -3.91 13.92 38.40
N VAL A 46 -5.04 14.36 37.84
CA VAL A 46 -5.48 13.84 36.55
C VAL A 46 -4.38 14.25 35.57
N SER A 47 -3.43 13.35 35.31
CA SER A 47 -2.55 13.43 34.15
C SER A 47 -3.46 13.81 32.99
N ASN A 48 -3.27 15.02 32.50
CA ASN A 48 -4.29 15.73 31.74
C ASN A 48 -4.65 14.83 30.55
N ILE A 49 -5.93 14.69 30.20
CA ILE A 49 -6.32 13.96 28.97
C ILE A 49 -5.50 14.46 27.76
N LYS A 50 -5.03 15.70 27.81
CA LYS A 50 -4.07 16.33 26.91
C LYS A 50 -2.65 15.74 26.94
N GLU A 51 -2.09 15.41 28.10
CA GLU A 51 -0.80 14.70 28.23
C GLU A 51 -0.92 13.24 27.77
N LEU A 52 -2.02 12.55 28.12
CA LEU A 52 -2.30 11.21 27.60
C LEU A 52 -2.49 11.22 26.08
N LYS A 53 -3.13 12.26 25.55
CA LYS A 53 -3.27 12.49 24.11
C LYS A 53 -1.93 12.86 23.45
N GLU A 54 -1.10 13.70 24.07
CA GLU A 54 0.24 14.02 23.57
C GLU A 54 1.19 12.81 23.61
N ILE A 55 1.03 11.91 24.59
CA ILE A 55 1.77 10.63 24.63
C ILE A 55 1.23 9.68 23.55
N LEU A 56 -0.09 9.61 23.35
CA LEU A 56 -0.71 8.84 22.28
C LEU A 56 -0.29 9.35 20.89
N ASP A 57 -0.27 10.67 20.70
CA ASP A 57 0.12 11.36 19.46
C ASP A 57 1.65 11.24 19.19
N LYS A 58 2.47 11.12 20.25
CA LYS A 58 3.91 10.80 20.15
C LYS A 58 4.20 9.32 19.90
N LEU A 59 3.26 8.43 20.21
CA LEU A 59 3.38 6.99 19.99
C LEU A 59 2.90 6.59 18.58
N THR A 60 1.86 7.24 18.05
CA THR A 60 1.42 7.06 16.65
C THR A 60 2.45 7.51 15.63
N THR A 61 3.43 8.32 16.03
CA THR A 61 4.51 8.80 15.16
C THR A 61 5.71 7.84 15.05
N ASN A 62 5.82 6.79 15.89
CA ASN A 62 6.97 5.86 15.86
C ASN A 62 6.64 4.38 16.16
N GLY A 63 5.38 4.02 16.42
CA GLY A 63 4.96 2.65 16.63
C GLY A 63 3.56 2.42 16.08
N SER A 64 3.43 1.41 15.23
CA SER A 64 2.20 1.03 14.53
C SER A 64 1.09 0.60 15.50
N LEU A 65 0.39 1.56 16.09
CA LEU A 65 -0.91 1.37 16.73
C LEU A 65 -2.00 1.50 15.68
N ASN A 66 -2.66 0.39 15.32
CA ASN A 66 -3.89 0.48 14.57
C ASN A 66 -5.02 0.83 15.55
N ALA A 67 -5.65 2.01 15.41
CA ALA A 67 -6.75 2.44 16.26
C ALA A 67 -7.94 1.44 16.27
N SER A 68 -8.06 0.61 15.23
CA SER A 68 -9.04 -0.48 15.15
C SER A 68 -8.77 -1.65 16.11
N SER A 69 -7.59 -1.72 16.72
CA SER A 69 -7.21 -2.75 17.70
C SER A 69 -7.53 -2.34 19.15
N ILE A 70 -8.04 -1.13 19.38
CA ILE A 70 -8.45 -0.65 20.70
C ILE A 70 -9.95 -0.34 20.66
N TYR A 71 -10.71 -0.90 21.59
CA TYR A 71 -12.14 -0.63 21.71
C TYR A 71 -12.55 -0.46 23.17
N PHE A 72 -13.67 0.24 23.38
CA PHE A 72 -14.26 0.40 24.70
C PHE A 72 -15.38 -0.62 24.89
N ASP A 73 -15.20 -1.56 25.82
CA ASP A 73 -16.21 -2.54 26.21
C ASP A 73 -17.25 -1.85 27.10
N ASN A 74 -18.33 -1.37 26.47
CA ASN A 74 -19.43 -0.69 27.15
C ASN A 74 -20.13 -1.55 28.22
N THR A 75 -19.99 -2.89 28.19
CA THR A 75 -20.63 -3.77 29.18
C THR A 75 -19.89 -3.78 30.51
N LYS A 76 -18.58 -3.53 30.48
CA LYS A 76 -17.68 -3.52 31.63
C LYS A 76 -17.05 -2.16 31.89
N ALA A 77 -17.40 -1.15 31.08
CA ALA A 77 -16.87 0.21 31.12
C ALA A 77 -15.34 0.26 31.15
N GLN A 78 -14.69 -0.55 30.30
CA GLN A 78 -13.24 -0.71 30.29
C GLN A 78 -12.68 -0.63 28.87
N LEU A 79 -11.48 -0.06 28.74
CA LEU A 79 -10.74 -0.05 27.48
C LEU A 79 -10.05 -1.40 27.29
N LYS A 80 -10.12 -1.96 26.08
CA LYS A 80 -9.50 -3.23 25.72
C LYS A 80 -8.64 -3.09 24.48
N TYR A 81 -7.52 -3.77 24.50
CA TYR A 81 -6.66 -4.00 23.34
C TYR A 81 -6.88 -5.41 22.81
N ILE A 82 -7.13 -5.51 21.51
CA ILE A 82 -7.33 -6.74 20.77
C ILE A 82 -6.11 -6.93 19.86
N LYS A 83 -5.30 -7.96 20.14
CA LYS A 83 -4.26 -8.44 19.22
C LYS A 83 -4.73 -9.71 18.54
N TYR A 84 -4.65 -9.74 17.23
CA TYR A 84 -5.07 -10.90 16.44
C TYR A 84 -3.85 -11.74 16.11
N ASN A 85 -3.86 -13.01 16.49
CA ASN A 85 -2.76 -13.91 16.16
C ASN A 85 -2.87 -14.38 14.69
N PHE A 86 -2.36 -13.58 13.76
CA PHE A 86 -2.37 -13.86 12.32
C PHE A 86 -0.96 -13.78 11.71
N PRO A 87 -0.49 -14.79 10.94
CA PRO A 87 -1.21 -16.00 10.58
C PRO A 87 -1.28 -16.96 11.77
N LYS A 88 -2.41 -17.66 11.92
CA LYS A 88 -2.61 -18.61 13.02
C LYS A 88 -1.55 -19.71 13.05
N PHE A 89 -1.11 -20.16 11.88
CA PHE A 89 -0.09 -21.20 11.74
C PHE A 89 1.20 -20.58 11.22
N LYS A 90 2.11 -20.27 12.15
CA LYS A 90 3.41 -19.70 11.82
C LYS A 90 4.40 -20.78 11.41
N LEU A 91 5.33 -20.41 10.54
CA LEU A 91 6.48 -21.23 10.17
C LEU A 91 7.74 -20.45 10.50
N ASP A 92 8.68 -21.12 11.16
CA ASP A 92 10.00 -20.55 11.39
C ASP A 92 10.77 -20.54 10.07
N ILE A 93 11.47 -19.44 9.82
CA ILE A 93 12.43 -19.35 8.73
C ILE A 93 13.80 -19.66 9.36
N PRO A 94 14.47 -20.76 8.97
CA PRO A 94 15.82 -21.08 9.42
C PRO A 94 16.77 -19.90 9.27
N GLU A 95 17.71 -19.77 10.20
CA GLU A 95 18.78 -18.76 10.14
C GLU A 95 19.65 -18.92 8.88
N LYS A 96 19.69 -20.13 8.32
CA LYS A 96 20.53 -20.45 7.17
C LYS A 96 19.90 -21.53 6.30
N TYR A 97 19.81 -21.25 5.01
CA TYR A 97 19.59 -22.23 3.97
C TYR A 97 20.87 -22.45 3.16
N GLU A 98 21.34 -23.69 3.06
CA GLU A 98 22.30 -24.12 2.05
C GLU A 98 21.65 -24.24 0.66
N ILE A 99 22.37 -23.76 -0.36
CA ILE A 99 22.02 -23.88 -1.77
C ILE A 99 23.20 -24.54 -2.50
N ILE A 100 22.91 -25.59 -3.26
CA ILE A 100 23.90 -26.21 -4.15
C ILE A 100 23.45 -25.97 -5.60
N PHE A 101 24.39 -25.53 -6.41
CA PHE A 101 24.16 -25.27 -7.83
C PHE A 101 25.33 -25.78 -8.66
N THR A 102 25.08 -26.05 -9.93
CA THR A 102 26.13 -26.35 -10.91
C THR A 102 26.37 -25.17 -11.82
N ASP A 103 27.55 -25.11 -12.45
CA ASP A 103 27.67 -24.33 -13.69
C ASP A 103 26.65 -24.84 -14.72
N GLY A 104 26.26 -23.99 -15.68
CA GLY A 104 25.20 -24.31 -16.65
C GLY A 104 25.41 -25.60 -17.45
N GLU A 105 26.65 -26.10 -17.53
CA GLU A 105 27.04 -27.35 -18.20
C GLU A 105 27.03 -28.58 -17.26
N GLY A 106 26.91 -28.38 -15.94
CA GLY A 106 26.80 -29.45 -14.95
C GLY A 106 28.12 -30.08 -14.49
N GLU A 107 29.26 -29.52 -14.89
CA GLU A 107 30.60 -30.06 -14.62
C GLU A 107 31.12 -29.68 -13.24
N ARG A 108 30.70 -28.52 -12.72
CA ARG A 108 31.20 -28.00 -11.45
C ARG A 108 30.08 -27.76 -10.45
N VAL A 109 30.23 -28.35 -9.26
CA VAL A 109 29.33 -28.12 -8.12
C VAL A 109 29.85 -26.97 -7.26
N CYS A 110 28.98 -26.02 -6.97
CA CYS A 110 29.24 -24.83 -6.16
C CYS A 110 28.20 -24.70 -5.03
N GLN A 111 28.56 -23.92 -4.01
CA GLN A 111 27.73 -23.71 -2.82
C GLN A 111 27.42 -22.23 -2.63
N ALA A 112 26.18 -21.96 -2.23
CA ALA A 112 25.70 -20.67 -1.78
C ALA A 112 24.84 -20.85 -0.52
N PHE A 113 24.49 -19.75 0.12
CA PHE A 113 23.65 -19.74 1.29
C PHE A 113 22.63 -18.61 1.23
N ILE A 114 21.42 -18.83 1.75
CA ILE A 114 20.55 -17.74 2.20
C ILE A 114 20.68 -17.63 3.70
N GLU A 115 21.25 -16.54 4.21
CA GLU A 115 21.59 -16.36 5.63
C GLU A 115 20.81 -15.19 6.21
N ASN A 116 20.29 -15.36 7.43
CA ASN A 116 19.70 -14.28 8.21
C ASN A 116 20.78 -13.28 8.64
N LEU A 117 20.41 -12.00 8.63
CA LEU A 117 21.21 -10.89 9.12
C LEU A 117 20.62 -10.42 10.46
N ASN A 118 21.47 -9.84 11.31
CA ASN A 118 21.09 -9.39 12.66
C ASN A 118 19.99 -8.30 12.68
N ASP A 119 19.65 -7.75 11.52
CA ASP A 119 18.57 -6.78 11.31
C ASP A 119 17.23 -7.44 10.90
N GLY A 120 17.17 -8.77 10.86
CA GLY A 120 15.98 -9.54 10.45
C GLY A 120 15.85 -9.75 8.94
N THR A 121 16.73 -9.19 8.12
CA THR A 121 16.78 -9.43 6.67
C THR A 121 17.57 -10.69 6.33
N TYR A 122 17.60 -11.08 5.06
CA TYR A 122 18.33 -12.26 4.58
C TYR A 122 19.24 -11.88 3.42
N ARG A 123 20.30 -12.65 3.19
CA ARG A 123 21.19 -12.46 2.03
C ARG A 123 21.50 -13.76 1.33
N PHE A 124 21.59 -13.73 0.01
CA PHE A 124 22.19 -14.76 -0.83
C PHE A 124 23.71 -14.54 -0.88
N ASN A 125 24.46 -15.45 -0.25
CA ASN A 125 25.90 -15.37 -0.05
C ASN A 125 26.60 -16.52 -0.77
N SER A 126 27.64 -16.22 -1.56
CA SER A 126 28.47 -17.24 -2.20
C SER A 126 29.86 -16.70 -2.51
N ASN A 127 30.86 -17.59 -2.45
CA ASN A 127 32.22 -17.31 -2.92
C ASN A 127 32.63 -18.41 -3.88
N ILE A 128 32.72 -18.06 -5.16
CA ILE A 128 32.97 -18.97 -6.27
C ILE A 128 34.35 -18.62 -6.83
N SER A 129 35.35 -19.47 -6.60
CA SER A 129 36.70 -19.24 -7.10
C SER A 129 36.93 -19.90 -8.46
N ASP A 130 37.69 -19.31 -9.36
CA ASP A 130 38.11 -19.95 -10.63
C ASP A 130 36.93 -20.41 -11.52
N TYR A 131 35.83 -19.63 -11.58
CA TYR A 131 34.67 -19.93 -12.41
C TYR A 131 34.94 -19.58 -13.87
N TYR A 132 35.00 -20.60 -14.74
CA TYR A 132 35.16 -20.39 -16.18
C TYR A 132 33.86 -19.89 -16.81
N CYS A 133 33.93 -18.79 -17.56
CA CYS A 133 32.81 -18.34 -18.38
C CYS A 133 33.31 -17.57 -19.60
N ASN A 134 32.47 -17.50 -20.63
CA ASN A 134 32.75 -16.81 -21.90
C ASN A 134 31.62 -15.87 -22.35
N ILE A 135 30.53 -15.76 -21.58
CA ILE A 135 29.36 -14.94 -21.92
C ILE A 135 28.83 -14.24 -20.66
N GLY A 136 28.62 -14.99 -19.58
CA GLY A 136 28.05 -14.50 -18.32
C GLY A 136 28.17 -15.56 -17.23
N PHE A 137 27.81 -15.21 -16.01
CA PHE A 137 27.79 -16.18 -14.90
C PHE A 137 26.37 -16.66 -14.67
N GLY A 138 26.22 -17.95 -14.42
CA GLY A 138 24.92 -18.51 -14.07
C GLY A 138 25.05 -19.86 -13.41
N GLY A 139 24.16 -20.14 -12.48
CA GLY A 139 24.13 -21.40 -11.75
C GLY A 139 22.78 -22.08 -11.86
N ARG A 140 22.77 -23.36 -12.21
CA ARG A 140 21.56 -24.21 -12.11
C ARG A 140 21.45 -24.72 -10.69
N ILE A 141 20.42 -24.31 -9.97
CA ILE A 141 20.14 -24.72 -8.59
C ILE A 141 19.58 -26.14 -8.59
N ILE A 142 20.29 -27.04 -7.92
CA ILE A 142 19.92 -28.47 -7.83
C ILE A 142 19.47 -28.88 -6.43
N PHE A 143 19.72 -28.06 -5.41
CA PHE A 143 19.36 -28.36 -4.03
C PHE A 143 19.22 -27.08 -3.19
N VAL A 144 18.25 -27.09 -2.26
CA VAL A 144 18.11 -26.06 -1.22
C VAL A 144 17.79 -26.75 0.11
N SER A 145 18.73 -26.80 1.06
CA SER A 145 18.55 -27.22 2.47
C SER A 145 17.58 -28.38 2.73
N ALA A 146 18.04 -29.60 2.49
CA ALA A 146 17.28 -30.84 2.56
C ALA A 146 16.09 -30.96 1.57
N PHE A 147 15.82 -29.93 0.77
CA PHE A 147 14.85 -29.96 -0.32
C PHE A 147 15.54 -30.21 -1.67
N ASN A 148 15.14 -31.30 -2.32
CA ASN A 148 15.64 -31.72 -3.64
C ASN A 148 14.54 -31.80 -4.71
N THR A 149 13.30 -31.40 -4.37
CA THR A 149 12.21 -31.34 -5.34
C THR A 149 12.02 -29.92 -5.86
N PRO A 150 11.78 -29.74 -7.18
CA PRO A 150 11.76 -28.41 -7.78
C PRO A 150 10.71 -27.46 -7.17
N GLU A 151 9.54 -27.97 -6.79
CA GLU A 151 8.44 -27.18 -6.22
C GLU A 151 8.77 -26.62 -4.83
N LYS A 152 9.50 -27.40 -4.03
CA LYS A 152 9.97 -26.98 -2.72
C LYS A 152 11.05 -25.91 -2.86
N MET A 153 12.04 -26.16 -3.72
CA MET A 153 13.10 -25.20 -4.00
C MET A 153 12.52 -23.87 -4.52
N TYR A 154 11.58 -23.92 -5.46
CA TYR A 154 10.88 -22.74 -5.98
C TYR A 154 10.17 -21.96 -4.87
N SER A 155 9.40 -22.64 -4.02
CA SER A 155 8.66 -22.00 -2.93
C SER A 155 9.59 -21.36 -1.90
N ILE A 156 10.70 -22.02 -1.54
CA ILE A 156 11.69 -21.49 -0.60
C ILE A 156 12.39 -20.26 -1.17
N LEU A 157 12.86 -20.32 -2.41
CA LEU A 157 13.54 -19.20 -3.06
C LEU A 157 12.60 -18.00 -3.26
N SER A 158 11.32 -18.26 -3.57
CA SER A 158 10.29 -17.23 -3.73
C SER A 158 9.95 -16.47 -2.44
N GLN A 159 10.39 -16.97 -1.27
CA GLN A 159 10.32 -16.20 -0.02
C GLN A 159 11.23 -14.98 -0.06
N PHE A 160 12.38 -15.07 -0.73
CA PHE A 160 13.46 -14.08 -0.64
C PHE A 160 13.61 -13.22 -1.91
N PHE A 161 13.21 -13.76 -3.05
CA PHE A 161 13.34 -13.12 -4.36
C PHE A 161 12.14 -13.43 -5.25
N ASP A 162 11.72 -12.49 -6.11
CA ASP A 162 10.77 -12.81 -7.18
C ASP A 162 11.46 -13.70 -8.23
N VAL A 163 11.10 -14.98 -8.28
CA VAL A 163 11.62 -15.95 -9.25
C VAL A 163 10.94 -15.74 -10.60
N ASN A 164 11.51 -14.90 -11.46
CA ASN A 164 10.93 -14.52 -12.74
C ASN A 164 12.02 -14.11 -13.74
N ILE A 165 11.97 -14.65 -14.95
CA ILE A 165 12.95 -14.35 -16.01
C ILE A 165 12.97 -12.86 -16.42
N ASN A 166 11.85 -12.16 -16.26
CA ASN A 166 11.71 -10.74 -16.61
C ASN A 166 12.08 -9.79 -15.46
N LYS A 167 12.42 -10.31 -14.27
CA LYS A 167 12.74 -9.51 -13.08
C LYS A 167 14.23 -9.55 -12.83
N VAL A 168 14.91 -8.43 -13.08
CA VAL A 168 16.33 -8.26 -12.80
C VAL A 168 16.52 -7.26 -11.66
N TYR A 169 17.53 -7.50 -10.83
CA TYR A 169 17.90 -6.63 -9.73
C TYR A 169 19.26 -6.02 -10.01
N ASN A 170 19.37 -4.70 -9.90
CA ASN A 170 20.67 -4.05 -9.87
C ASN A 170 21.38 -4.45 -8.57
N LEU A 171 22.67 -4.78 -8.68
CA LEU A 171 23.51 -5.08 -7.54
C LEU A 171 24.43 -3.91 -7.25
N ASP A 172 24.51 -3.54 -5.97
CA ASP A 172 25.48 -2.57 -5.49
C ASP A 172 26.88 -3.20 -5.37
N SER A 173 27.91 -2.37 -5.24
CA SER A 173 29.31 -2.82 -5.22
C SER A 173 29.68 -3.67 -3.99
N ASP A 174 28.87 -3.63 -2.92
CA ASP A 174 29.00 -4.49 -1.74
C ASP A 174 28.21 -5.80 -1.83
N GLU A 175 27.29 -5.91 -2.79
CA GLU A 175 26.49 -7.11 -3.05
C GLU A 175 27.17 -8.07 -4.05
N VAL A 176 28.08 -7.57 -4.88
CA VAL A 176 28.83 -8.39 -5.84
C VAL A 176 30.23 -7.86 -6.07
N SER A 177 31.20 -8.78 -6.15
CA SER A 177 32.49 -8.47 -6.76
C SER A 177 32.92 -9.60 -7.67
N VAL A 178 33.46 -9.23 -8.84
CA VAL A 178 34.01 -10.17 -9.81
C VAL A 178 35.44 -9.77 -10.10
N SER A 179 36.38 -10.70 -9.96
CA SER A 179 37.81 -10.43 -10.18
C SER A 179 38.04 -9.83 -11.56
N THR A 180 38.88 -8.79 -11.65
CA THR A 180 39.25 -8.10 -12.91
C THR A 180 38.15 -7.27 -13.57
N ILE A 181 36.94 -7.24 -13.00
CA ILE A 181 35.82 -6.42 -13.48
C ILE A 181 35.57 -5.32 -12.46
N SER A 182 35.89 -4.08 -12.82
CA SER A 182 35.67 -2.91 -11.98
C SER A 182 34.37 -2.19 -12.37
N GLU A 183 33.41 -2.16 -11.45
CA GLU A 183 32.20 -1.31 -11.45
C GLU A 183 31.51 -1.13 -12.81
N GLU A 184 30.90 -2.22 -13.30
CA GLU A 184 29.87 -2.15 -14.34
C GLU A 184 28.49 -2.38 -13.71
N ASP A 185 27.42 -1.98 -14.39
CA ASP A 185 26.05 -2.32 -13.99
C ASP A 185 25.91 -3.86 -14.02
N ILE A 186 26.03 -4.49 -12.86
CA ILE A 186 25.85 -5.92 -12.66
C ILE A 186 24.42 -6.16 -12.22
N PHE A 187 23.74 -7.10 -12.88
CA PHE A 187 22.38 -7.50 -12.56
C PHE A 187 22.35 -8.92 -12.02
N PHE A 188 21.49 -9.12 -11.03
CA PHE A 188 21.10 -10.44 -10.55
C PHE A 188 19.71 -10.80 -11.06
N ASN A 189 19.57 -12.03 -11.52
CA ASN A 189 18.29 -12.63 -11.79
C ASN A 189 18.24 -14.01 -11.13
N ILE A 190 17.10 -14.35 -10.55
CA ILE A 190 16.76 -15.73 -10.22
C ILE A 190 15.48 -16.07 -10.95
N SER A 191 15.49 -17.14 -11.72
CA SER A 191 14.40 -17.46 -12.63
C SER A 191 14.30 -18.95 -12.88
N ILE A 192 13.31 -19.32 -13.68
CA ILE A 192 13.12 -20.69 -14.15
C ILE A 192 13.41 -20.69 -15.64
N ASN A 193 14.40 -21.47 -16.05
CA ASN A 193 14.79 -21.63 -17.44
C ASN A 193 14.74 -23.12 -17.80
N ASN A 194 14.07 -23.50 -18.89
CA ASN A 194 13.91 -24.89 -19.31
C ASN A 194 13.43 -25.86 -18.19
N ARG A 195 12.52 -25.40 -17.32
CA ARG A 195 12.02 -26.15 -16.14
C ARG A 195 13.05 -26.38 -15.04
N GLU A 196 14.15 -25.63 -15.05
CA GLU A 196 15.20 -25.67 -14.04
C GLU A 196 15.28 -24.32 -13.32
N LEU A 197 15.52 -24.34 -12.01
CA LEU A 197 15.76 -23.12 -11.25
C LEU A 197 17.19 -22.66 -11.49
N CYS A 198 17.36 -21.43 -11.93
CA CYS A 198 18.66 -20.86 -12.24
C CYS A 198 18.80 -19.48 -11.61
N PHE A 199 20.04 -19.09 -11.33
CA PHE A 199 20.37 -17.68 -11.15
C PHE A 199 21.39 -17.25 -12.19
N PHE A 200 21.39 -15.95 -12.50
CA PHE A 200 22.29 -15.33 -13.45
C PHE A 200 22.87 -14.05 -12.87
N ILE A 201 24.17 -13.84 -13.08
CA ILE A 201 24.83 -12.56 -12.89
C ILE A 201 25.18 -12.04 -14.28
N ILE A 202 24.51 -10.96 -14.66
CA ILE A 202 24.56 -10.39 -16.01
C ILE A 202 25.31 -9.07 -15.93
N ILE A 203 26.24 -8.84 -16.84
CA ILE A 203 26.97 -7.59 -16.96
C ILE A 203 26.38 -6.81 -18.12
N LYS A 204 25.96 -5.57 -17.86
CA LYS A 204 25.25 -4.75 -18.85
C LYS A 204 26.15 -4.41 -20.04
N ASN A 205 25.62 -4.59 -21.26
CA ASN A 205 26.22 -4.15 -22.53
C ASN A 205 27.61 -4.72 -22.86
N LYS A 206 28.05 -5.79 -22.19
CA LYS A 206 29.32 -6.46 -22.51
C LYS A 206 29.19 -7.97 -22.39
N TYR A 207 29.92 -8.66 -23.27
CA TYR A 207 30.21 -10.07 -23.09
C TYR A 207 31.50 -10.21 -22.30
N LEU A 208 31.53 -11.17 -21.38
CA LEU A 208 32.75 -11.53 -20.68
C LEU A 208 33.75 -12.17 -21.63
N ALA A 209 35.02 -11.78 -21.51
CA ALA A 209 36.08 -12.52 -22.17
C ALA A 209 36.15 -13.94 -21.56
N ALA A 210 36.42 -14.94 -22.41
CA ALA A 210 36.63 -16.31 -21.96
C ALA A 210 37.81 -16.38 -20.98
N ASN A 211 37.52 -16.56 -19.70
CA ASN A 211 38.52 -16.61 -18.63
C ASN A 211 37.92 -17.23 -17.36
N ASN A 212 38.79 -17.51 -16.39
CA ASN A 212 38.39 -17.86 -15.03
C ASN A 212 38.25 -16.60 -14.17
N TYR A 213 37.15 -16.53 -13.42
CA TYR A 213 36.83 -15.41 -12.54
C TYR A 213 36.55 -15.87 -11.11
N ASN A 214 36.97 -15.08 -10.13
CA ASN A 214 36.50 -15.21 -8.75
C ASN A 214 35.28 -14.31 -8.58
N ILE A 215 34.18 -14.88 -8.09
CA ILE A 215 32.88 -14.21 -7.92
C ILE A 215 32.52 -14.27 -6.45
N PHE A 216 32.29 -13.12 -5.84
CA PHE A 216 31.72 -13.00 -4.50
C PHE A 216 30.32 -12.40 -4.61
N LEU A 217 29.35 -13.07 -3.99
CA LEU A 217 27.95 -12.68 -3.95
C LEU A 217 27.55 -12.46 -2.49
N ASN A 218 26.89 -11.35 -2.21
CA ASN A 218 26.38 -10.94 -0.90
C ASN A 218 25.07 -10.16 -1.09
N ILE A 219 24.13 -10.76 -1.83
CA ILE A 219 22.94 -10.08 -2.36
C ILE A 219 21.84 -10.10 -1.32
N LYS A 220 21.36 -8.95 -0.85
CA LYS A 220 20.25 -8.88 0.10
C LYS A 220 18.95 -9.36 -0.55
N ASN A 221 18.09 -10.01 0.23
CA ASN A 221 16.75 -10.39 -0.22
C ASN A 221 15.98 -9.15 -0.67
N ARG A 222 15.12 -9.30 -1.69
CA ARG A 222 14.34 -8.19 -2.24
C ARG A 222 12.88 -8.20 -1.75
N VAL A 223 12.44 -9.35 -1.27
CA VAL A 223 11.12 -9.57 -0.67
C VAL A 223 11.27 -10.53 0.52
N LEU A 224 10.30 -10.54 1.45
CA LEU A 224 10.21 -11.54 2.52
C LEU A 224 8.79 -12.12 2.58
N ASN A 225 8.47 -12.93 1.56
CA ASN A 225 7.17 -13.55 1.39
C ASN A 225 7.10 -14.88 2.16
N ARG A 226 6.93 -14.81 3.48
CA ARG A 226 6.90 -15.99 4.36
C ARG A 226 5.91 -17.07 3.88
N LEU A 227 6.30 -18.35 3.95
CA LEU A 227 5.45 -19.50 3.55
C LEU A 227 4.26 -19.77 4.49
N ASP A 228 4.20 -19.10 5.64
CA ASP A 228 3.03 -19.11 6.53
C ASP A 228 1.90 -18.18 6.05
N ARG A 229 2.17 -17.32 5.07
CA ARG A 229 1.17 -16.46 4.40
C ARG A 229 1.13 -16.66 2.88
N ASN A 230 2.18 -17.16 2.25
CA ASN A 230 2.30 -17.17 0.80
C ASN A 230 2.34 -18.60 0.25
N LEU A 231 1.49 -18.87 -0.74
CA LEU A 231 1.40 -20.13 -1.47
C LEU A 231 1.87 -19.89 -2.91
N PHE A 232 3.05 -20.42 -3.25
CA PHE A 232 3.64 -20.24 -4.58
C PHE A 232 3.28 -21.41 -5.50
N PHE A 233 2.56 -21.11 -6.58
CA PHE A 233 2.12 -22.08 -7.57
C PHE A 233 2.96 -21.98 -8.85
N SER A 234 3.20 -23.14 -9.45
CA SER A 234 3.80 -23.28 -10.77
C SER A 234 3.17 -24.44 -11.53
N ASN A 235 3.30 -24.49 -12.85
CA ASN A 235 2.89 -25.65 -13.64
C ASN A 235 4.09 -26.52 -14.00
N ASN A 236 4.57 -27.36 -13.05
CA ASN A 236 5.80 -28.15 -13.20
C ASN A 236 7.01 -27.28 -13.62
N LEU A 237 7.23 -26.18 -12.88
CA LEU A 237 8.22 -25.16 -13.26
C LEU A 237 8.03 -24.61 -14.70
N GLN A 238 6.78 -24.49 -15.13
CA GLN A 238 6.41 -23.73 -16.32
C GLN A 238 5.37 -22.68 -15.93
N PRO A 239 5.22 -21.61 -16.74
CA PRO A 239 4.09 -20.72 -16.61
C PRO A 239 2.76 -21.50 -16.56
N PRO A 240 1.74 -21.00 -15.84
CA PRO A 240 1.77 -19.75 -15.09
C PRO A 240 2.49 -19.92 -13.74
N PHE A 241 3.23 -18.89 -13.34
CA PHE A 241 3.77 -18.72 -12.00
C PHE A 241 2.91 -17.68 -11.29
N PHE A 242 2.40 -18.01 -10.12
CA PHE A 242 1.58 -17.08 -9.36
C PHE A 242 1.64 -17.38 -7.87
N ARG A 243 1.16 -16.43 -7.08
CA ARG A 243 1.11 -16.50 -5.62
C ARG A 243 -0.33 -16.31 -5.17
N LEU A 244 -0.77 -17.17 -4.26
CA LEU A 244 -1.95 -16.90 -3.45
C LEU A 244 -1.48 -16.50 -2.05
N GLU A 245 -2.10 -15.48 -1.48
CA GLU A 245 -1.72 -14.90 -0.21
C GLU A 245 -2.85 -15.07 0.81
N LEU A 246 -2.51 -15.57 1.98
CA LEU A 246 -3.39 -15.56 3.13
C LEU A 246 -3.38 -14.14 3.71
N VAL A 247 -4.54 -13.50 3.67
CA VAL A 247 -4.77 -12.18 4.26
C VAL A 247 -5.89 -12.26 5.28
N ARG A 248 -5.92 -11.27 6.16
CA ARG A 248 -7.07 -11.02 7.02
C ARG A 248 -7.97 -10.00 6.33
N LYS A 249 -9.25 -10.35 6.13
CA LYS A 249 -10.27 -9.46 5.59
C LYS A 249 -11.60 -9.76 6.28
N ASP A 250 -12.29 -8.72 6.75
CA ASP A 250 -13.59 -8.83 7.44
C ASP A 250 -13.56 -9.81 8.64
N ASN A 251 -12.51 -9.74 9.45
CA ASN A 251 -12.26 -10.64 10.60
C ASN A 251 -12.16 -12.13 10.25
N LYS A 252 -11.94 -12.47 8.97
CA LYS A 252 -11.73 -13.83 8.51
C LYS A 252 -10.38 -13.95 7.82
N VAL A 253 -9.83 -15.16 7.85
CA VAL A 253 -8.74 -15.50 6.94
C VAL A 253 -9.32 -15.68 5.54
N LYS A 254 -8.70 -15.01 4.57
CA LYS A 254 -8.99 -15.13 3.14
C LYS A 254 -7.73 -15.55 2.40
N VAL A 255 -7.88 -16.27 1.31
CA VAL A 255 -6.80 -16.58 0.36
C VAL A 255 -7.09 -15.84 -0.93
N ILE A 256 -6.26 -14.86 -1.22
CA ILE A 256 -6.43 -13.93 -2.35
C ILE A 256 -5.31 -14.09 -3.37
N GLY A 257 -5.58 -13.68 -4.60
CA GLY A 257 -4.59 -13.65 -5.68
C GLY A 257 -5.24 -13.84 -7.03
N SER A 258 -4.43 -13.92 -8.08
CA SER A 258 -4.94 -14.19 -9.42
C SER A 258 -3.86 -14.80 -10.30
N TYR A 259 -4.30 -15.45 -11.38
CA TYR A 259 -3.41 -15.84 -12.47
C TYR A 259 -4.14 -15.80 -13.81
N GLN A 260 -3.37 -15.65 -14.89
CA GLN A 260 -3.88 -15.77 -16.24
C GLN A 260 -3.74 -17.22 -16.72
N HIS A 261 -4.84 -17.83 -17.13
CA HIS A 261 -4.85 -19.19 -17.65
C HIS A 261 -4.12 -19.28 -18.99
N ILE A 262 -3.29 -20.31 -19.15
CA ILE A 262 -2.68 -20.67 -20.43
C ILE A 262 -3.18 -22.04 -20.86
N SER A 263 -3.14 -22.32 -22.16
CA SER A 263 -3.51 -23.64 -22.68
C SER A 263 -2.47 -24.70 -22.25
N GLY A 264 -2.92 -25.93 -22.03
CA GLY A 264 -2.03 -27.06 -21.71
C GLY A 264 -1.52 -27.10 -20.27
N ILE A 265 -2.18 -26.42 -19.32
CA ILE A 265 -1.84 -26.57 -17.89
C ILE A 265 -2.05 -28.02 -17.47
N SER A 266 -0.97 -28.64 -16.98
CA SER A 266 -0.97 -30.03 -16.55
C SER A 266 -1.40 -30.14 -15.09
N SER A 267 -0.84 -29.31 -14.21
CA SER A 267 -1.15 -29.23 -12.77
C SER A 267 -0.57 -27.95 -12.19
N LEU A 268 -1.33 -27.22 -11.37
CA LEU A 268 -0.84 -26.04 -10.65
C LEU A 268 -0.34 -26.48 -9.28
N ILE A 269 0.97 -26.62 -9.11
CA ILE A 269 1.60 -27.29 -7.97
C ILE A 269 2.26 -26.26 -7.06
N CYS A 270 2.09 -26.43 -5.75
CA CYS A 270 2.75 -25.65 -4.71
C CYS A 270 3.33 -26.56 -3.62
N TYR A 271 4.31 -26.03 -2.88
CA TYR A 271 4.70 -26.57 -1.57
C TYR A 271 4.12 -25.67 -0.48
N SER A 272 3.44 -26.27 0.50
CA SER A 272 2.91 -25.53 1.65
C SER A 272 2.73 -26.42 2.88
N PRO A 273 3.52 -26.21 3.95
CA PRO A 273 3.34 -26.93 5.22
C PRO A 273 2.04 -26.59 5.97
N ILE A 274 1.35 -25.53 5.57
CA ILE A 274 0.17 -25.00 6.27
C ILE A 274 -1.15 -25.19 5.52
N LEU A 275 -1.12 -25.52 4.22
CA LEU A 275 -2.33 -25.55 3.39
C LEU A 275 -3.41 -26.49 3.95
N GLU A 276 -3.04 -27.69 4.38
CA GLU A 276 -3.94 -28.67 4.99
C GLU A 276 -4.59 -28.21 6.30
N LYS A 277 -4.00 -27.21 6.96
CA LYS A 277 -4.56 -26.60 8.17
C LYS A 277 -5.69 -25.61 7.85
N TYR A 278 -5.73 -25.10 6.62
CA TYR A 278 -6.74 -24.14 6.15
C TYR A 278 -7.79 -24.78 5.23
N PHE A 279 -7.42 -25.75 4.39
CA PHE A 279 -8.31 -26.34 3.40
C PHE A 279 -8.50 -27.85 3.60
N ASN A 280 -9.65 -28.35 3.15
CA ASN A 280 -9.83 -29.78 2.95
C ASN A 280 -9.11 -30.22 1.68
N ILE A 281 -8.50 -31.41 1.72
CA ILE A 281 -7.82 -32.01 0.57
C ILE A 281 -8.78 -33.01 -0.08
N ILE A 282 -8.97 -32.86 -1.38
CA ILE A 282 -9.85 -33.72 -2.15
C ILE A 282 -9.10 -34.96 -2.67
N GLY A 283 -9.81 -36.08 -2.84
CA GLY A 283 -9.23 -37.34 -3.32
C GLY A 283 -9.20 -37.45 -4.84
N SER A 284 -10.14 -36.82 -5.53
CA SER A 284 -10.31 -36.92 -6.98
C SER A 284 -10.87 -35.64 -7.60
N ASN A 285 -10.90 -35.56 -8.94
CA ASN A 285 -11.53 -34.44 -9.65
C ASN A 285 -13.08 -34.43 -9.52
N ASP A 286 -13.69 -35.52 -9.08
CA ASP A 286 -15.14 -35.60 -8.86
C ASP A 286 -15.55 -34.88 -7.57
N ASP A 287 -14.59 -34.68 -6.65
CA ASP A 287 -14.77 -34.04 -5.35
C ASP A 287 -14.57 -32.50 -5.40
N LEU A 288 -14.50 -31.91 -6.60
CA LEU A 288 -14.34 -30.46 -6.76
C LEU A 288 -15.55 -29.71 -6.19
N ILE A 289 -15.28 -28.67 -5.41
CA ILE A 289 -16.28 -27.90 -4.66
C ILE A 289 -16.67 -26.65 -5.46
N ASN A 290 -17.97 -26.46 -5.68
CA ASN A 290 -18.49 -25.22 -6.26
C ASN A 290 -18.20 -24.04 -5.33
N THR A 291 -17.79 -22.90 -5.89
CA THR A 291 -17.45 -21.73 -5.08
C THR A 291 -17.79 -20.43 -5.80
N ASP A 292 -18.16 -19.43 -5.00
CA ASP A 292 -18.28 -18.03 -5.44
C ASP A 292 -16.99 -17.24 -5.15
N GLY A 293 -16.05 -17.83 -4.40
CA GLY A 293 -14.77 -17.22 -4.05
C GLY A 293 -13.72 -17.31 -5.15
N ILE A 294 -14.07 -17.82 -6.33
CA ILE A 294 -13.21 -17.76 -7.52
C ILE A 294 -14.03 -17.15 -8.66
N THR A 295 -13.59 -15.99 -9.11
CA THR A 295 -14.20 -15.28 -10.24
C THR A 295 -13.34 -15.42 -11.49
N SER A 296 -13.95 -15.13 -12.64
CA SER A 296 -13.28 -15.19 -13.92
C SER A 296 -13.69 -14.06 -14.85
N SER A 297 -12.76 -13.59 -15.68
CA SER A 297 -13.04 -12.66 -16.76
C SER A 297 -14.02 -13.19 -17.81
N SER A 298 -14.26 -14.51 -17.90
CA SER A 298 -15.30 -15.09 -18.76
C SER A 298 -16.71 -15.04 -18.14
N GLY A 299 -16.81 -14.68 -16.86
CA GLY A 299 -18.07 -14.71 -16.09
C GLY A 299 -18.57 -16.11 -15.73
N LYS A 300 -17.87 -17.18 -16.13
CA LYS A 300 -18.30 -18.56 -15.85
C LYS A 300 -18.05 -18.97 -14.39
N PRO A 301 -19.06 -19.54 -13.70
CA PRO A 301 -18.89 -20.06 -12.34
C PRO A 301 -17.83 -21.16 -12.24
N LYS A 302 -17.11 -21.19 -11.12
CA LYS A 302 -15.96 -22.08 -10.91
C LYS A 302 -16.20 -23.11 -9.82
N LYS A 303 -15.52 -24.24 -9.95
CA LYS A 303 -15.33 -25.23 -8.90
C LYS A 303 -13.85 -25.54 -8.76
N PHE A 304 -13.41 -25.85 -7.55
CA PHE A 304 -12.00 -26.06 -7.26
C PHE A 304 -11.76 -27.08 -6.16
N GLY A 305 -10.49 -27.44 -5.97
CA GLY A 305 -10.01 -28.04 -4.74
C GLY A 305 -8.53 -28.32 -4.80
N PHE A 306 -7.96 -28.64 -3.64
CA PHE A 306 -6.55 -28.98 -3.48
C PHE A 306 -6.39 -30.48 -3.35
N MET A 307 -5.51 -31.06 -4.15
CA MET A 307 -5.16 -32.48 -4.13
C MET A 307 -3.70 -32.65 -3.72
N ARG A 308 -3.35 -33.72 -2.99
CA ARG A 308 -1.93 -34.07 -2.82
C ARG A 308 -1.33 -34.43 -4.17
N TYR A 309 -0.13 -33.94 -4.44
CA TYR A 309 0.59 -34.21 -5.68
C TYR A 309 1.53 -35.40 -5.48
N ASN A 310 1.32 -36.47 -6.24
CA ASN A 310 2.14 -37.71 -6.20
C ASN A 310 2.34 -38.29 -4.79
N ASP A 311 1.31 -38.19 -3.93
CA ASP A 311 1.34 -38.59 -2.52
C ASP A 311 2.50 -38.00 -1.70
N GLN A 312 3.12 -36.91 -2.19
CA GLN A 312 4.22 -36.24 -1.52
C GLN A 312 3.68 -35.37 -0.37
N PRO A 313 4.33 -35.41 0.80
CA PRO A 313 3.92 -34.59 1.93
C PRO A 313 4.10 -33.10 1.61
N TYR A 314 3.09 -32.31 1.94
CA TYR A 314 3.05 -30.85 1.80
C TYR A 314 3.16 -30.32 0.35
N ILE A 315 3.06 -31.17 -0.67
CA ILE A 315 2.99 -30.76 -2.06
C ILE A 315 1.56 -30.95 -2.56
N TYR A 316 0.97 -29.88 -3.09
CA TYR A 316 -0.43 -29.88 -3.51
C TYR A 316 -0.61 -29.37 -4.92
N CYS A 317 -1.55 -29.96 -5.65
CA CYS A 317 -2.07 -29.45 -6.89
C CYS A 317 -3.40 -28.72 -6.65
N LEU A 318 -3.50 -27.48 -7.11
CA LEU A 318 -4.76 -26.77 -7.27
C LEU A 318 -5.45 -27.26 -8.56
N LYS A 319 -6.67 -27.75 -8.44
CA LYS A 319 -7.55 -28.12 -9.55
C LYS A 319 -8.67 -27.10 -9.65
N ILE A 320 -8.96 -26.63 -10.86
CA ILE A 320 -10.02 -25.66 -11.15
C ILE A 320 -10.73 -26.08 -12.44
N ALA A 321 -12.05 -26.00 -12.45
CA ALA A 321 -12.87 -26.26 -13.62
C ALA A 321 -14.08 -25.31 -13.66
N ASN A 322 -14.67 -25.14 -14.85
CA ASN A 322 -15.98 -24.52 -14.96
C ASN A 322 -17.03 -25.48 -14.39
N GLN A 323 -18.04 -24.93 -13.71
CA GLN A 323 -19.14 -25.74 -13.18
C GLN A 323 -19.97 -26.42 -14.28
N ASP A 324 -20.05 -25.78 -15.46
CA ASP A 324 -20.73 -26.30 -16.65
C ASP A 324 -19.95 -27.40 -17.39
N GLY A 325 -18.76 -27.79 -16.89
CA GLY A 325 -17.90 -28.81 -17.50
C GLY A 325 -17.13 -28.35 -18.74
N THR A 326 -17.32 -27.10 -19.18
CA THR A 326 -16.54 -26.55 -20.30
C THR A 326 -15.09 -26.30 -19.89
N ARG A 327 -14.19 -26.28 -20.88
CA ARG A 327 -12.78 -25.96 -20.64
C ARG A 327 -12.63 -24.48 -20.27
N ILE A 328 -11.65 -24.19 -19.41
CA ILE A 328 -11.20 -22.82 -19.14
C ILE A 328 -10.52 -22.30 -20.41
N SER A 329 -10.87 -21.09 -20.83
CA SER A 329 -10.35 -20.48 -22.05
C SER A 329 -8.92 -19.98 -21.84
N GLN A 330 -8.09 -20.06 -22.89
CA GLN A 330 -6.78 -19.44 -22.86
C GLN A 330 -6.90 -17.93 -22.60
N ASN A 331 -5.97 -17.38 -21.82
CA ASN A 331 -5.91 -15.99 -21.38
C ASN A 331 -7.02 -15.55 -20.43
N GLU A 332 -7.89 -16.47 -19.98
CA GLU A 332 -8.90 -16.21 -18.96
C GLU A 332 -8.23 -15.87 -17.63
N ILE A 333 -8.61 -14.74 -17.02
CA ILE A 333 -8.06 -14.32 -15.73
C ILE A 333 -8.89 -14.97 -14.65
N ILE A 334 -8.24 -15.76 -13.79
CA ILE A 334 -8.85 -16.43 -12.64
C ILE A 334 -8.41 -15.68 -11.38
N THR A 335 -9.39 -15.18 -10.61
CA THR A 335 -9.16 -14.38 -9.40
C THR A 335 -9.75 -15.08 -8.18
N PHE A 336 -9.03 -15.05 -7.07
CA PHE A 336 -9.36 -15.74 -5.82
C PHE A 336 -9.68 -14.71 -4.72
N ASP A 337 -10.78 -14.95 -4.02
CA ASP A 337 -11.15 -14.40 -2.71
C ASP A 337 -11.79 -15.54 -1.90
N LEU A 338 -10.98 -16.57 -1.65
CA LEU A 338 -11.42 -17.81 -1.02
C LEU A 338 -11.47 -17.66 0.50
N THR A 339 -12.56 -18.14 1.10
CA THR A 339 -12.61 -18.39 2.54
C THR A 339 -12.23 -19.86 2.76
N PRO A 340 -11.16 -20.18 3.49
CA PRO A 340 -10.77 -21.58 3.69
C PRO A 340 -11.83 -22.43 4.40
N ASP A 341 -11.90 -23.73 4.12
CA ASP A 341 -12.92 -24.62 4.71
C ASP A 341 -12.72 -24.80 6.22
N LYS A 342 -11.46 -24.87 6.64
CA LYS A 342 -11.03 -25.02 8.03
C LYS A 342 -10.62 -23.67 8.61
N ASN A 343 -11.29 -22.60 8.18
CA ASN A 343 -11.06 -21.27 8.70
C ASN A 343 -11.40 -21.26 10.20
N ALA A 344 -10.39 -21.56 11.02
CA ALA A 344 -10.47 -21.38 12.44
C ALA A 344 -10.41 -19.87 12.66
N GLU A 345 -11.45 -19.32 13.26
CA GLU A 345 -11.53 -17.91 13.64
C GLU A 345 -10.19 -17.49 14.25
N ILE A 346 -9.71 -16.31 13.82
CA ILE A 346 -8.42 -15.80 14.24
C ILE A 346 -8.45 -15.72 15.76
N GLU A 347 -7.49 -16.36 16.41
CA GLU A 347 -7.43 -16.34 17.86
C GLU A 347 -7.14 -14.91 18.32
N VAL A 348 -8.05 -14.40 19.13
CA VAL A 348 -7.97 -13.06 19.66
C VAL A 348 -7.32 -13.11 21.03
N THR A 349 -6.24 -12.36 21.19
CA THR A 349 -5.70 -12.05 22.51
C THR A 349 -6.29 -10.72 22.95
N GLU A 350 -7.13 -10.74 23.99
CA GLU A 350 -7.65 -9.53 24.61
C GLU A 350 -6.85 -9.19 25.88
N LYS A 351 -6.37 -7.95 25.98
CA LYS A 351 -5.82 -7.39 27.23
C LYS A 351 -6.68 -6.20 27.66
N VAL A 352 -7.11 -6.18 28.92
CA VAL A 352 -7.73 -5.01 29.52
C VAL A 352 -6.63 -3.97 29.78
N ILE A 353 -6.86 -2.73 29.38
CA ILE A 353 -5.94 -1.62 29.66
C ILE A 353 -6.45 -0.93 30.92
N GLU A 354 -5.81 -1.21 32.07
CA GLU A 354 -6.19 -0.58 33.35
C GLU A 354 -5.28 0.61 33.67
N ASN A 355 -4.03 0.60 33.19
CA ASN A 355 -3.05 1.66 33.46
C ASN A 355 -2.09 1.91 32.27
N ILE A 356 -1.23 2.91 32.42
CA ILE A 356 -0.25 3.30 31.38
C ILE A 356 0.77 2.18 31.12
N GLN A 357 1.14 1.39 32.11
CA GLN A 357 2.06 0.26 31.95
C GLN A 357 1.40 -0.86 31.11
N ASP A 358 0.11 -1.13 31.30
CA ASP A 358 -0.64 -2.09 30.48
C ASP A 358 -0.69 -1.65 29.02
N ALA A 359 -0.86 -0.35 28.79
CA ALA A 359 -0.76 0.25 27.47
C ALA A 359 0.64 0.09 26.89
N LEU A 360 1.70 0.42 27.64
CA LEU A 360 3.09 0.27 27.18
C LEU A 360 3.45 -1.18 26.84
N GLU A 361 3.00 -2.16 27.62
CA GLU A 361 3.24 -3.58 27.36
C GLU A 361 2.45 -4.12 26.17
N ALA A 362 1.25 -3.60 25.93
CA ALA A 362 0.51 -3.88 24.71
C ALA A 362 1.24 -3.33 23.46
N LEU A 363 2.10 -2.32 23.66
CA LEU A 363 2.85 -1.62 22.61
C LEU A 363 4.26 -2.15 22.38
N SER A 364 4.87 -2.85 23.35
CA SER A 364 6.31 -3.14 23.35
C SER A 364 6.69 -4.55 22.87
N ASP A 365 5.84 -5.24 22.11
CA ASP A 365 6.09 -6.60 21.53
C ASP A 365 6.45 -7.75 22.49
N ASN A 366 6.55 -7.52 23.81
CA ASN A 366 6.99 -8.54 24.78
C ASN A 366 5.95 -9.63 25.09
N TYR A 367 4.83 -9.66 24.36
CA TYR A 367 3.92 -10.81 24.31
C TYR A 367 3.94 -11.40 22.89
N GLY A 368 4.92 -12.28 22.66
CA GLY A 368 5.04 -13.12 21.47
C GLY A 368 5.34 -12.34 20.19
N ASN A 369 6.54 -12.53 19.64
CA ASN A 369 6.99 -11.98 18.35
C ASN A 369 5.88 -12.01 17.29
N ASP A 370 5.28 -10.85 17.03
CA ASP A 370 4.22 -10.65 16.05
C ASP A 370 4.30 -9.22 15.54
N PHE A 371 4.98 -9.05 14.40
CA PHE A 371 4.83 -7.86 13.58
C PHE A 371 3.46 -7.92 12.88
N ASP A 372 2.46 -7.31 13.52
CA ASP A 372 1.32 -6.71 12.84
C ASP A 372 1.82 -5.41 12.21
N SER A 373 2.27 -5.47 10.96
CA SER A 373 2.11 -4.29 10.10
C SER A 373 0.64 -4.29 9.65
N PRO A 374 -0.09 -3.16 9.73
CA PRO A 374 -1.39 -3.05 9.10
C PRO A 374 -1.24 -3.49 7.64
N LEU A 375 -2.13 -4.37 7.18
CA LEU A 375 -2.35 -4.61 5.76
C LEU A 375 -2.91 -3.30 5.19
N GLU A 376 -2.01 -2.40 4.88
CA GLU A 376 -2.21 -1.35 3.91
C GLU A 376 -2.56 -2.03 2.59
N GLU A 377 -3.76 -1.77 2.09
CA GLU A 377 -4.17 -2.30 0.80
C GLU A 377 -3.31 -1.60 -0.26
N LYS A 378 -2.26 -2.29 -0.69
CA LYS A 378 -1.40 -1.86 -1.79
C LYS A 378 -2.23 -1.86 -3.07
N ILE A 379 -2.51 -0.68 -3.59
CA ILE A 379 -3.38 -0.50 -4.77
C ILE A 379 -2.58 -0.44 -6.05
N SER A 380 -1.40 0.20 -6.05
CA SER A 380 -0.56 0.28 -7.24
C SER A 380 0.92 0.48 -6.92
N ASN A 381 1.79 0.00 -7.80
CA ASN A 381 3.19 0.41 -7.87
C ASN A 381 3.34 1.60 -8.83
N PHE A 382 4.55 2.15 -8.93
CA PHE A 382 4.91 3.14 -9.95
C PHE A 382 5.94 2.60 -10.95
N ASN A 383 5.87 3.12 -12.18
CA ASN A 383 6.82 2.86 -13.25
C ASN A 383 7.47 4.18 -13.70
N ILE A 384 8.76 4.14 -13.98
CA ILE A 384 9.49 5.27 -14.57
C ILE A 384 9.02 5.49 -16.01
N VAL A 385 8.72 6.74 -16.35
CA VAL A 385 8.17 7.09 -17.65
C VAL A 385 9.29 7.42 -18.64
N SER A 386 9.31 6.71 -19.76
CA SER A 386 10.22 6.97 -20.90
C SER A 386 9.61 7.88 -21.97
N TYR A 387 8.30 8.15 -21.90
CA TYR A 387 7.57 8.92 -22.88
C TYR A 387 6.34 9.60 -22.25
N LEU A 388 6.23 10.92 -22.40
CA LEU A 388 5.04 11.69 -22.07
C LEU A 388 4.98 12.91 -23.02
N PHE A 389 3.81 13.22 -23.57
CA PHE A 389 3.57 14.39 -24.41
C PHE A 389 4.28 14.52 -25.76
N ASN A 390 5.21 13.63 -26.11
CA ASN A 390 6.03 13.70 -27.33
C ASN A 390 6.90 14.99 -27.33
N PRO A 391 8.23 14.91 -27.14
CA PRO A 391 9.11 13.80 -27.48
C PRO A 391 9.41 12.83 -26.33
N THR A 392 10.14 11.75 -26.65
CA THR A 392 10.71 10.79 -25.70
C THR A 392 11.50 11.50 -24.58
N ILE A 393 11.29 11.07 -23.34
CA ILE A 393 12.06 11.55 -22.18
C ILE A 393 13.33 10.72 -22.12
N ILE A 394 14.41 11.25 -22.67
CA ILE A 394 15.69 10.53 -22.79
C ILE A 394 16.48 10.55 -21.46
N ASP A 395 16.20 11.52 -20.58
CA ASP A 395 16.95 11.74 -19.35
C ASP A 395 16.03 11.93 -18.12
N ASN A 396 15.25 10.89 -17.79
CA ASN A 396 14.44 10.89 -16.58
C ASN A 396 15.35 10.69 -15.35
N LYS A 397 15.33 11.63 -14.39
CA LYS A 397 16.23 11.62 -13.23
C LYS A 397 15.75 10.79 -12.04
N VAL A 398 14.61 10.11 -12.14
CA VAL A 398 14.23 9.06 -11.19
C VAL A 398 15.02 7.80 -11.52
N LYS A 399 15.86 7.35 -10.58
CA LYS A 399 16.70 6.14 -10.69
C LYS A 399 15.90 4.89 -10.34
N ASP A 400 15.14 4.93 -9.25
CA ASP A 400 14.26 3.85 -8.83
C ASP A 400 12.97 4.40 -8.19
N CYS A 401 11.85 3.75 -8.43
CA CYS A 401 10.57 3.98 -7.76
C CYS A 401 9.87 2.65 -7.38
N SER A 402 10.61 1.54 -7.35
CA SER A 402 10.09 0.19 -7.12
C SER A 402 9.46 0.01 -5.74
N GLN A 403 9.90 0.82 -4.77
CA GLN A 403 9.41 0.85 -3.41
C GLN A 403 8.29 1.87 -3.19
N LEU A 404 8.01 2.75 -4.16
CA LEU A 404 6.90 3.69 -4.07
C LEU A 404 5.58 2.99 -4.38
N LEU A 405 4.62 3.16 -3.49
CA LEU A 405 3.31 2.54 -3.54
C LEU A 405 2.21 3.60 -3.45
N LEU A 406 1.09 3.32 -4.13
CA LEU A 406 -0.19 3.94 -3.85
C LEU A 406 -0.97 3.03 -2.92
N VAL A 407 -1.29 3.51 -1.73
CA VAL A 407 -1.97 2.78 -0.67
C VAL A 407 -3.35 3.38 -0.44
N LYS A 408 -4.36 2.54 -0.23
CA LYS A 408 -5.69 2.99 0.17
C LYS A 408 -5.78 3.14 1.69
N ASN A 409 -6.27 4.29 2.12
CA ASN A 409 -6.51 4.61 3.51
C ASN A 409 -7.91 4.20 3.97
N ALA A 410 -8.12 4.14 5.29
CA ALA A 410 -9.40 3.79 5.89
C ALA A 410 -10.56 4.75 5.55
N ASP A 411 -10.25 6.02 5.24
CA ASP A 411 -11.20 7.05 4.80
C ASP A 411 -11.52 6.97 3.29
N ASN A 412 -11.07 5.91 2.60
CA ASN A 412 -11.10 5.71 1.15
C ASN A 412 -10.28 6.74 0.34
N SER A 413 -9.45 7.57 0.97
CA SER A 413 -8.41 8.33 0.28
C SER A 413 -7.26 7.40 -0.13
N TYR A 414 -6.37 7.88 -0.99
CA TYR A 414 -5.19 7.15 -1.43
C TYR A 414 -3.95 8.01 -1.25
N SER A 415 -2.86 7.40 -0.77
CA SER A 415 -1.63 8.11 -0.42
C SER A 415 -0.39 7.43 -0.98
N LEU A 416 0.64 8.23 -1.24
CA LEU A 416 1.98 7.79 -1.59
C LEU A 416 2.71 7.32 -0.34
N LYS A 417 3.29 6.12 -0.43
CA LYS A 417 4.12 5.56 0.64
C LYS A 417 5.33 4.84 0.07
N GLY A 418 6.46 4.94 0.76
CA GLY A 418 7.73 4.34 0.34
C GLY A 418 8.74 5.40 -0.02
N ASN A 419 9.58 5.14 -1.01
CA ASN A 419 10.66 6.05 -1.41
C ASN A 419 10.89 6.02 -2.92
N ILE A 420 11.52 7.09 -3.41
CA ILE A 420 12.14 7.12 -4.74
C ILE A 420 13.63 7.41 -4.61
N GLU A 421 14.42 6.84 -5.50
CA GLU A 421 15.83 7.20 -5.68
C GLU A 421 15.96 8.14 -6.88
N LEU A 422 16.81 9.16 -6.75
CA LEU A 422 17.14 10.13 -7.79
C LEU A 422 18.62 10.01 -8.17
N TYR A 423 18.94 10.31 -9.43
CA TYR A 423 20.35 10.44 -9.81
C TYR A 423 21.00 11.64 -9.11
N LYS A 424 22.27 11.51 -8.72
CA LYS A 424 23.03 12.57 -8.01
C LYS A 424 23.05 13.92 -8.71
N ASN A 425 22.93 13.95 -10.03
CA ASN A 425 22.90 15.18 -10.82
C ASN A 425 21.50 15.74 -11.09
N ALA A 426 20.46 15.23 -10.42
CA ALA A 426 19.11 15.78 -10.47
C ALA A 426 19.09 17.21 -9.89
N ASN A 427 18.47 18.12 -10.62
CA ASN A 427 18.28 19.53 -10.29
C ASN A 427 16.83 19.96 -10.54
N SER A 428 16.47 21.18 -10.19
CA SER A 428 15.11 21.73 -10.37
C SER A 428 14.58 21.68 -11.81
N SER A 429 15.46 21.67 -12.81
CA SER A 429 15.11 21.60 -14.24
C SER A 429 15.10 20.18 -14.81
N SER A 430 15.34 19.17 -13.98
CA SER A 430 15.40 17.77 -14.40
C SER A 430 14.03 17.20 -14.70
N SER A 431 13.91 16.42 -15.77
CA SER A 431 12.71 15.62 -16.04
C SER A 431 12.64 14.49 -15.02
N MET A 432 11.69 14.52 -14.09
CA MET A 432 11.44 13.41 -13.15
C MET A 432 9.98 13.04 -13.25
N ILE A 433 9.67 11.92 -13.91
CA ILE A 433 8.28 11.55 -14.18
C ILE A 433 8.07 10.06 -13.94
N ILE A 434 7.11 9.73 -13.10
CA ILE A 434 6.66 8.35 -12.85
C ILE A 434 5.16 8.24 -13.07
N LYS A 435 4.64 7.03 -13.25
CA LYS A 435 3.19 6.80 -13.38
C LYS A 435 2.75 5.56 -12.62
N THR A 436 1.47 5.51 -12.23
CA THR A 436 0.89 4.31 -11.65
C THR A 436 1.00 3.12 -12.61
N ALA A 437 1.21 1.92 -12.07
CA ALA A 437 1.19 0.68 -12.83
C ALA A 437 -0.23 0.24 -13.19
N ASN A 438 -1.19 0.54 -12.31
CA ASN A 438 -2.62 0.30 -12.52
C ASN A 438 -3.30 1.54 -13.08
N THR A 439 -4.35 1.31 -13.86
CA THR A 439 -5.21 2.40 -14.38
C THR A 439 -6.10 2.96 -13.28
N ILE A 440 -6.57 4.21 -13.44
CA ILE A 440 -7.52 4.91 -12.56
C ILE A 440 -8.77 4.04 -12.31
N ASN A 441 -9.30 3.41 -13.36
CA ASN A 441 -10.43 2.49 -13.24
C ASN A 441 -10.12 1.27 -12.36
N THR A 442 -8.90 0.72 -12.45
CA THR A 442 -8.46 -0.42 -11.62
C THR A 442 -8.19 0.00 -10.18
N ILE A 443 -7.71 1.23 -9.97
CA ILE A 443 -7.55 1.85 -8.64
C ILE A 443 -8.93 2.07 -8.00
N GLY A 444 -9.98 2.26 -8.80
CA GLY A 444 -11.33 2.55 -8.31
C GLY A 444 -11.49 3.99 -7.81
N CYS A 445 -10.66 4.91 -8.31
CA CYS A 445 -10.71 6.32 -7.99
C CYS A 445 -11.37 7.14 -9.10
N ASP A 446 -11.83 8.34 -8.74
CA ASP A 446 -12.37 9.31 -9.68
C ASP A 446 -11.33 10.39 -9.98
N ILE A 447 -11.22 10.79 -11.26
CA ILE A 447 -10.27 11.81 -11.72
C ILE A 447 -10.46 13.13 -10.97
N LYS A 448 -11.70 13.47 -10.60
CA LYS A 448 -12.04 14.71 -9.88
C LYS A 448 -11.54 14.75 -8.43
N ASN A 449 -11.10 13.60 -7.90
CA ASN A 449 -10.62 13.46 -6.53
C ASN A 449 -9.08 13.50 -6.44
N ILE A 450 -8.38 13.56 -7.57
CA ILE A 450 -6.91 13.58 -7.60
C ILE A 450 -6.42 14.97 -7.17
N ILE A 451 -5.60 15.00 -6.13
CA ILE A 451 -4.97 16.21 -5.61
C ILE A 451 -3.90 16.67 -6.61
N PRO A 452 -4.08 17.84 -7.26
CA PRO A 452 -3.22 18.24 -8.39
C PRO A 452 -1.77 18.51 -7.99
N TYR A 453 -1.54 19.00 -6.77
CA TYR A 453 -0.19 19.29 -6.27
C TYR A 453 -0.01 18.85 -4.82
N THR A 454 1.16 18.26 -4.57
CA THR A 454 1.65 17.99 -3.22
C THR A 454 3.13 18.34 -3.14
N MET A 455 3.67 18.40 -1.92
CA MET A 455 5.08 18.67 -1.69
C MET A 455 5.63 17.79 -0.57
N THR A 456 6.93 17.55 -0.65
CA THR A 456 7.74 17.07 0.46
C THR A 456 8.67 18.21 0.92
N ASP A 457 9.61 17.93 1.82
CA ASP A 457 10.65 18.89 2.19
C ASP A 457 11.59 19.22 1.02
N ASN A 458 11.69 18.32 0.04
CA ASN A 458 12.66 18.43 -1.06
C ASN A 458 12.04 18.48 -2.46
N LEU A 459 10.79 18.01 -2.64
CA LEU A 459 10.18 17.81 -3.95
C LEU A 459 8.81 18.49 -4.07
N TYR A 460 8.58 19.16 -5.20
CA TYR A 460 7.26 19.48 -5.72
C TYR A 460 6.76 18.34 -6.60
N ILE A 461 5.51 17.95 -6.41
CA ILE A 461 4.91 16.81 -7.14
C ILE A 461 3.57 17.28 -7.72
N ALA A 462 3.48 17.27 -9.05
CA ALA A 462 2.23 17.49 -9.77
C ALA A 462 1.61 16.14 -10.18
N SER A 463 0.33 15.95 -9.85
CA SER A 463 -0.42 14.72 -10.11
C SER A 463 -1.40 14.92 -11.25
N LEU A 464 -1.22 14.17 -12.34
CA LEU A 464 -1.95 14.36 -13.58
C LEU A 464 -2.61 13.07 -14.05
N ALA A 465 -3.92 13.12 -14.31
CA ALA A 465 -4.63 12.04 -14.98
C ALA A 465 -4.44 12.12 -16.50
N HIS A 466 -3.81 11.10 -17.09
CA HIS A 466 -3.63 11.00 -18.55
C HIS A 466 -3.66 9.55 -19.02
N GLU A 467 -4.28 9.27 -20.16
CA GLU A 467 -4.43 7.91 -20.71
C GLU A 467 -4.95 6.87 -19.69
N ASN A 468 -5.81 7.30 -18.76
CA ASN A 468 -6.34 6.48 -17.67
C ASN A 468 -5.30 6.04 -16.62
N TYR A 469 -4.13 6.70 -16.54
CA TYR A 469 -3.13 6.54 -15.48
C TYR A 469 -2.94 7.84 -14.71
N ILE A 470 -2.36 7.75 -13.51
CA ILE A 470 -1.92 8.91 -12.75
C ILE A 470 -0.41 9.06 -12.95
N TYR A 471 0.00 10.19 -13.51
CA TYR A 471 1.39 10.59 -13.67
C TYR A 471 1.78 11.53 -12.53
N LEU A 472 2.97 11.31 -11.97
CA LEU A 472 3.59 12.22 -11.02
C LEU A 472 4.76 12.91 -11.73
N MET A 473 4.64 14.21 -11.93
CA MET A 473 5.73 15.06 -12.39
C MET A 473 6.41 15.68 -11.19
N ILE A 474 7.67 15.36 -11.00
CA ILE A 474 8.45 15.67 -9.82
C ILE A 474 9.47 16.75 -10.17
N GLN A 475 9.66 17.71 -9.27
CA GLN A 475 10.68 18.77 -9.39
C GLN A 475 11.34 18.99 -8.04
N LYS A 476 12.63 19.35 -8.01
CA LYS A 476 13.30 19.70 -6.76
C LYS A 476 12.91 21.11 -6.32
N ILE A 477 12.60 21.27 -5.03
CA ILE A 477 12.33 22.57 -4.39
C ILE A 477 13.63 23.36 -4.27
N ASN A 478 14.72 22.67 -3.94
CA ASN A 478 16.04 23.26 -3.75
C ASN A 478 17.12 22.37 -4.38
N GLU A 479 18.33 22.92 -4.57
CA GLU A 479 19.43 22.19 -5.21
C GLU A 479 20.24 21.31 -4.24
N ASN A 480 19.71 21.02 -3.04
CA ASN A 480 20.40 20.13 -2.10
C ASN A 480 20.56 18.72 -2.71
N PRO A 481 21.66 18.02 -2.40
CA PRO A 481 21.92 16.69 -2.94
C PRO A 481 21.00 15.65 -2.30
N VAL A 482 19.77 15.58 -2.80
CA VAL A 482 18.78 14.56 -2.45
C VAL A 482 18.92 13.42 -3.45
N ILE A 483 19.33 12.27 -2.94
CA ILE A 483 19.53 11.04 -3.71
C ILE A 483 18.38 10.06 -3.45
N GLU A 484 17.69 10.21 -2.32
CA GLU A 484 16.56 9.39 -1.92
C GLU A 484 15.54 10.30 -1.22
N GLU A 485 14.28 10.20 -1.62
CA GLU A 485 13.16 10.91 -0.97
C GLU A 485 12.15 9.90 -0.44
N SER A 486 11.85 9.99 0.85
CA SER A 486 10.83 9.18 1.50
C SER A 486 9.47 9.89 1.50
N PHE A 487 8.42 9.11 1.22
CA PHE A 487 7.04 9.52 1.22
C PHE A 487 6.36 8.83 2.40
N ASP A 488 6.05 9.61 3.43
CA ASP A 488 5.35 9.12 4.61
C ASP A 488 3.87 9.47 4.52
N ASN A 489 3.13 8.64 3.79
CA ASN A 489 1.67 8.72 3.64
C ASN A 489 1.15 10.06 3.06
N ILE A 490 1.77 10.51 1.98
CA ILE A 490 1.38 11.77 1.32
C ILE A 490 0.11 11.54 0.51
N LYS A 491 -1.00 12.14 0.95
CA LYS A 491 -2.30 12.00 0.28
C LYS A 491 -2.23 12.48 -1.17
N LEU A 492 -2.68 11.62 -2.08
CA LEU A 492 -2.69 11.85 -3.54
C LEU A 492 -4.11 11.94 -4.08
N ILE A 493 -5.05 11.20 -3.49
CA ILE A 493 -6.45 11.15 -3.91
C ILE A 493 -7.29 11.26 -2.64
N ASP A 494 -8.24 12.20 -2.60
CA ASP A 494 -9.17 12.29 -1.47
C ASP A 494 -10.45 11.49 -1.74
N SER A 495 -11.22 11.17 -0.69
CA SER A 495 -12.55 10.57 -0.87
C SER A 495 -13.62 11.62 -1.22
N ASN A 496 -13.31 12.90 -1.04
CA ASN A 496 -14.13 14.04 -1.44
C ASN A 496 -13.60 14.72 -2.72
N ILE A 497 -14.35 15.69 -3.26
CA ILE A 497 -13.94 16.42 -4.47
C ILE A 497 -12.95 17.53 -4.09
N VAL A 498 -11.66 17.26 -4.26
CA VAL A 498 -10.60 18.20 -3.90
C VAL A 498 -10.05 18.88 -5.14
N LEU A 499 -10.17 20.21 -5.18
CA LEU A 499 -9.60 21.04 -6.23
C LEU A 499 -8.15 21.44 -5.94
N PHE A 500 -7.79 21.58 -4.65
CA PHE A 500 -6.54 22.21 -4.22
C PHE A 500 -5.98 21.53 -2.98
N ASN A 501 -4.66 21.57 -2.83
CA ASN A 501 -4.04 21.37 -1.52
C ASN A 501 -4.01 22.73 -0.81
N ASN A 502 -5.01 23.00 0.05
CA ASN A 502 -5.22 24.31 0.67
C ASN A 502 -4.01 24.81 1.46
N LYS A 503 -3.32 23.90 2.15
CA LYS A 503 -2.06 24.20 2.84
C LYS A 503 -1.01 24.72 1.85
N LEU A 504 -0.81 24.01 0.75
CA LEU A 504 0.15 24.38 -0.28
C LEU A 504 -0.22 25.69 -0.99
N VAL A 505 -1.51 25.91 -1.28
CA VAL A 505 -2.00 27.20 -1.83
C VAL A 505 -1.64 28.34 -0.89
N ASN A 506 -1.89 28.16 0.41
CA ASN A 506 -1.57 29.15 1.44
C ASN A 506 -0.07 29.37 1.63
N GLU A 507 0.79 28.40 1.28
CA GLU A 507 2.24 28.55 1.36
C GLU A 507 2.81 29.25 0.11
N MET A 508 2.26 28.98 -1.07
CA MET A 508 2.84 29.44 -2.35
C MET A 508 2.18 30.67 -2.97
N SER A 509 0.95 31.01 -2.57
CA SER A 509 0.21 32.15 -3.11
C SER A 509 0.08 33.29 -2.10
N SER A 510 0.00 34.53 -2.59
CA SER A 510 -0.37 35.67 -1.76
C SER A 510 -1.87 35.66 -1.41
N THR A 511 -2.68 35.05 -2.26
CA THR A 511 -4.08 34.69 -1.99
C THR A 511 -4.13 33.55 -0.96
N LYS A 512 -5.07 33.64 0.00
CA LYS A 512 -5.27 32.65 1.06
C LYS A 512 -6.64 32.01 0.98
N VAL A 513 -6.70 30.73 1.31
CA VAL A 513 -7.92 29.93 1.36
C VAL A 513 -8.10 29.29 2.74
N SER A 514 -9.33 29.09 3.18
CA SER A 514 -9.59 28.33 4.42
C SER A 514 -9.36 26.83 4.23
N ASP A 515 -9.19 26.09 5.32
CA ASP A 515 -8.98 24.63 5.28
C ASP A 515 -10.16 23.89 4.64
N ASP A 516 -11.38 24.41 4.78
CA ASP A 516 -12.61 23.88 4.18
C ASP A 516 -12.89 24.40 2.76
N PHE A 517 -11.95 25.16 2.16
CA PHE A 517 -12.12 25.67 0.80
C PHE A 517 -12.03 24.56 -0.25
N GLY A 518 -13.08 24.35 -1.04
CA GLY A 518 -13.09 23.28 -2.04
C GLY A 518 -14.50 22.92 -2.51
N ILE A 519 -14.61 21.85 -3.31
CA ILE A 519 -15.91 21.31 -3.72
C ILE A 519 -16.38 20.28 -2.70
N VAL A 520 -17.61 20.46 -2.21
CA VAL A 520 -18.23 19.55 -1.25
C VAL A 520 -19.59 19.10 -1.76
N TYR A 521 -20.05 17.93 -1.30
CA TYR A 521 -21.40 17.44 -1.54
C TYR A 521 -22.23 17.57 -0.27
N GLU A 522 -23.11 18.56 -0.21
CA GLU A 522 -23.93 18.86 0.97
C GLU A 522 -25.39 19.07 0.57
N GLY A 523 -26.32 18.45 1.30
CA GLY A 523 -27.76 18.60 1.03
C GLY A 523 -28.19 18.12 -0.36
N GLY A 524 -27.50 17.11 -0.91
CA GLY A 524 -27.80 16.54 -2.22
C GLY A 524 -27.27 17.35 -3.41
N LYS A 525 -26.43 18.37 -3.17
CA LYS A 525 -25.86 19.23 -4.22
C LYS A 525 -24.37 19.40 -4.04
N TYR A 526 -23.65 19.46 -5.15
CA TYR A 526 -22.26 19.88 -5.19
C TYR A 526 -22.16 21.40 -5.10
N LYS A 527 -21.26 21.87 -4.25
CA LYS A 527 -21.03 23.29 -3.99
C LYS A 527 -19.54 23.59 -3.89
N ILE A 528 -19.12 24.79 -4.26
CA ILE A 528 -17.87 25.35 -3.74
C ILE A 528 -18.17 26.00 -2.39
N LYS A 529 -17.38 25.66 -1.39
CA LYS A 529 -17.49 26.18 -0.03
C LYS A 529 -16.15 26.70 0.46
N GLY A 530 -16.17 27.56 1.48
CA GLY A 530 -14.99 28.04 2.22
C GLY A 530 -14.73 29.53 2.01
N GLN A 531 -13.54 29.98 2.41
CA GLN A 531 -13.10 31.37 2.31
C GLN A 531 -11.98 31.52 1.29
N LEU A 532 -12.04 32.58 0.49
CA LEU A 532 -10.99 33.00 -0.44
C LEU A 532 -10.63 34.46 -0.15
N THR A 533 -9.39 34.73 0.23
CA THR A 533 -8.89 36.07 0.56
C THR A 533 -7.82 36.48 -0.43
N PHE A 534 -8.13 37.47 -1.26
CA PHE A 534 -7.13 38.07 -2.14
C PHE A 534 -6.19 38.98 -1.36
N SER A 535 -4.91 39.00 -1.75
CA SER A 535 -3.98 40.00 -1.26
C SER A 535 -4.33 41.39 -1.77
N ASN A 536 -3.74 42.45 -1.21
CA ASN A 536 -3.97 43.83 -1.66
C ASN A 536 -3.46 44.10 -3.09
N GLU A 537 -2.70 43.17 -3.69
CA GLU A 537 -2.06 43.32 -4.99
C GLU A 537 -2.63 42.36 -6.06
N GLU A 538 -3.35 41.31 -5.66
CA GLU A 538 -3.96 40.32 -6.57
C GLU A 538 -5.48 40.50 -6.65
N ALA A 539 -6.02 40.45 -7.86
CA ALA A 539 -7.46 40.43 -8.11
C ALA A 539 -7.92 39.12 -8.76
N SER A 540 -7.00 38.18 -9.00
CA SER A 540 -7.30 36.86 -9.52
C SER A 540 -6.39 35.80 -8.93
N PHE A 541 -6.94 34.58 -8.81
CA PHE A 541 -6.29 33.41 -8.30
C PHE A 541 -6.61 32.25 -9.23
N ASN A 542 -5.60 31.66 -9.84
CA ASN A 542 -5.77 30.50 -10.69
C ASN A 542 -5.14 29.29 -10.00
N SER A 543 -5.91 28.22 -9.87
CA SER A 543 -5.37 26.95 -9.42
C SER A 543 -5.53 25.88 -10.48
N ILE A 544 -4.48 25.09 -10.61
CA ILE A 544 -4.44 23.95 -11.50
C ILE A 544 -5.31 22.82 -10.94
N THR A 545 -5.95 22.09 -11.84
CA THR A 545 -6.80 20.94 -11.56
C THR A 545 -6.72 19.88 -12.67
N ASN A 546 -7.33 18.71 -12.43
CA ASN A 546 -7.47 17.64 -13.42
C ASN A 546 -8.75 17.83 -14.26
N ASN A 547 -8.81 17.22 -15.45
CA ASN A 547 -9.94 17.39 -16.39
C ASN A 547 -11.31 16.91 -15.84
N GLY A 548 -11.33 16.16 -14.72
CA GLY A 548 -12.57 15.78 -14.05
C GLY A 548 -13.44 16.96 -13.59
N ILE A 549 -12.85 18.16 -13.44
CA ILE A 549 -13.60 19.38 -13.10
C ILE A 549 -14.54 19.85 -14.22
N SER A 550 -14.32 19.40 -15.46
CA SER A 550 -15.24 19.71 -16.57
C SER A 550 -16.64 19.09 -16.43
N ASP A 551 -16.82 18.17 -15.48
CA ASP A 551 -18.14 17.68 -15.08
C ASP A 551 -19.00 18.78 -14.45
N PHE A 552 -18.37 19.79 -13.84
CA PHE A 552 -19.04 20.87 -13.12
C PHE A 552 -19.14 22.18 -13.90
N PHE A 553 -18.18 22.45 -14.79
CA PHE A 553 -18.02 23.75 -15.47
C PHE A 553 -17.92 23.58 -16.99
N GLU A 554 -18.44 24.55 -17.75
CA GLU A 554 -18.11 24.68 -19.18
C GLU A 554 -16.78 25.39 -19.37
N ASN A 555 -16.08 25.02 -20.45
CA ASN A 555 -14.77 25.58 -20.76
C ASN A 555 -14.86 27.06 -21.17
N ASN A 556 -14.09 27.91 -20.49
CA ASN A 556 -14.03 29.38 -20.64
C ASN A 556 -15.36 30.10 -20.41
N GLU A 557 -16.35 29.48 -19.78
CA GLU A 557 -17.55 30.17 -19.34
C GLU A 557 -17.30 30.89 -18.01
N GLU A 558 -17.76 32.14 -17.90
CA GLU A 558 -17.66 32.92 -16.66
C GLU A 558 -18.90 32.71 -15.80
N TYR A 559 -18.72 32.25 -14.57
CA TYR A 559 -19.79 32.07 -13.59
C TYR A 559 -19.68 33.13 -12.50
N SER A 560 -20.80 33.82 -12.21
CA SER A 560 -20.86 34.82 -11.13
C SER A 560 -21.31 34.20 -9.81
N ILE A 561 -20.49 34.36 -8.79
CA ILE A 561 -20.72 33.96 -7.41
C ILE A 561 -21.02 35.23 -6.61
N ASN A 562 -22.29 35.41 -6.27
CA ASN A 562 -22.72 36.56 -5.48
C ASN A 562 -22.55 36.25 -3.99
N THR A 563 -21.68 37.02 -3.33
CA THR A 563 -21.42 36.94 -1.89
C THR A 563 -21.85 38.25 -1.22
N ASN A 564 -21.80 38.31 0.12
CA ASN A 564 -22.09 39.54 0.85
C ASN A 564 -21.02 40.62 0.61
N GLU A 565 -19.81 40.19 0.26
CA GLU A 565 -18.62 41.02 0.09
C GLU A 565 -18.47 41.53 -1.36
N GLY A 566 -19.28 41.02 -2.29
CA GLY A 566 -19.32 41.43 -3.69
C GLY A 566 -19.52 40.25 -4.64
N THR A 567 -19.33 40.48 -5.93
CA THR A 567 -19.35 39.44 -6.95
C THR A 567 -17.94 38.89 -7.16
N LEU A 568 -17.78 37.58 -6.95
CA LEU A 568 -16.61 36.80 -7.33
C LEU A 568 -16.93 36.07 -8.65
N LYS A 569 -16.00 36.01 -9.60
CA LYS A 569 -16.16 35.20 -10.81
C LYS A 569 -15.38 33.91 -10.68
N ALA A 570 -15.91 32.81 -11.23
CA ALA A 570 -15.20 31.56 -11.42
C ALA A 570 -15.16 31.21 -12.91
N ILE A 571 -13.98 30.83 -13.43
CA ILE A 571 -13.75 30.52 -14.84
C ILE A 571 -12.93 29.23 -14.93
N TYR A 572 -13.44 28.23 -15.62
CA TYR A 572 -12.72 26.99 -15.87
C TYR A 572 -11.98 27.05 -17.21
N HIS A 573 -10.68 26.81 -17.19
CA HIS A 573 -9.82 26.79 -18.37
C HIS A 573 -9.32 25.37 -18.65
N ARG A 574 -9.76 24.78 -19.75
CA ARG A 574 -9.24 23.49 -20.23
C ARG A 574 -7.95 23.72 -21.04
N ASN A 575 -6.79 23.52 -20.40
CA ASN A 575 -5.49 23.59 -21.07
C ASN A 575 -5.02 22.18 -21.48
N ASN A 576 -4.81 21.95 -22.78
CA ASN A 576 -4.21 20.73 -23.33
C ASN A 576 -4.83 19.38 -22.85
N ASN A 577 -6.11 19.37 -22.45
CA ASN A 577 -6.92 18.21 -22.02
C ASN A 577 -6.46 17.45 -20.76
N ILE A 578 -5.36 17.84 -20.10
CA ILE A 578 -4.76 17.05 -19.01
C ILE A 578 -4.58 17.89 -17.75
N MET A 579 -3.98 19.07 -17.88
CA MET A 579 -3.81 20.01 -16.79
C MET A 579 -4.74 21.20 -17.03
N CYS A 580 -5.80 21.31 -16.25
CA CYS A 580 -6.79 22.38 -16.41
C CYS A 580 -6.61 23.43 -15.30
N GLY A 581 -7.28 24.57 -15.39
CA GLY A 581 -7.24 25.62 -14.37
C GLY A 581 -8.65 26.02 -13.93
N LEU A 582 -8.83 26.34 -12.67
CA LEU A 582 -10.00 27.04 -12.15
C LEU A 582 -9.54 28.39 -11.62
N GLU A 583 -9.92 29.45 -12.32
CA GLU A 583 -9.61 30.83 -11.98
C GLU A 583 -10.77 31.44 -11.20
N PHE A 584 -10.44 32.15 -10.12
CA PHE A 584 -11.34 33.04 -9.39
C PHE A 584 -10.90 34.49 -9.58
N GLN A 585 -11.82 35.38 -9.90
CA GLN A 585 -11.56 36.82 -10.07
C GLN A 585 -12.45 37.64 -9.13
N GLY A 586 -11.84 38.53 -8.35
CA GLY A 586 -12.54 39.38 -7.39
C GLY A 586 -11.84 40.71 -7.19
N ASN A 587 -12.10 41.36 -6.06
CA ASN A 587 -11.46 42.61 -5.68
C ASN A 587 -10.24 42.31 -4.80
N ALA A 588 -9.12 43.00 -5.08
CA ALA A 588 -7.93 42.93 -4.24
C ALA A 588 -8.23 43.31 -2.78
N GLY A 589 -7.58 42.63 -1.85
CA GLY A 589 -7.72 42.83 -0.40
C GLY A 589 -9.05 42.37 0.19
N THR A 590 -9.89 41.67 -0.59
CA THR A 590 -11.22 41.23 -0.15
C THR A 590 -11.22 39.75 0.22
N THR A 591 -11.87 39.42 1.35
CA THR A 591 -12.21 38.05 1.74
C THR A 591 -13.63 37.73 1.30
N TYR A 592 -13.79 36.69 0.50
CA TYR A 592 -15.07 36.17 0.04
C TYR A 592 -15.45 34.94 0.84
N ASN A 593 -16.63 34.95 1.45
CA ASN A 593 -17.24 33.76 2.06
C ASN A 593 -18.12 33.06 1.02
N ILE A 594 -17.76 31.83 0.64
CA ILE A 594 -18.37 31.13 -0.48
C ILE A 594 -19.16 29.93 0.04
N ASP A 595 -20.43 29.86 -0.35
CA ASP A 595 -21.30 28.68 -0.27
C ASP A 595 -22.16 28.69 -1.54
N TRP A 596 -21.58 28.21 -2.64
CA TRP A 596 -22.14 28.37 -3.97
C TRP A 596 -22.38 27.02 -4.63
N VAL A 597 -23.63 26.77 -5.03
CA VAL A 597 -24.02 25.57 -5.77
C VAL A 597 -23.39 25.60 -7.16
N LEU A 598 -22.70 24.52 -7.52
CA LEU A 598 -22.03 24.38 -8.82
C LEU A 598 -23.02 24.45 -9.99
N PRO A 599 -22.60 24.97 -11.16
CA PRO A 599 -23.50 25.25 -12.27
C PRO A 599 -24.03 23.95 -12.91
N LYS A 600 -23.24 22.88 -12.89
CA LYS A 600 -23.68 21.52 -13.21
C LYS A 600 -23.66 20.64 -11.97
N GLN A 601 -24.50 19.61 -11.99
CA GLN A 601 -24.61 18.58 -10.96
C GLN A 601 -24.46 17.22 -11.64
N ILE A 602 -23.86 16.25 -10.95
CA ILE A 602 -23.59 14.90 -11.47
C ILE A 602 -24.36 13.81 -10.73
#